data_AF-A0A251SLD4-F1
#
_entry.id   AF-A0A251SLD4-F1
#
_cell.length_a   1.000
_cell.length_b   1.000
_cell.length_c   1.000
_cell.angle_alpha   90.00
_cell.angle_beta   90.00
_cell.angle_gamma   90.00
#
_symmetry.space_group_name_H-M   'P 1'
#
loop_
_entity.id
_entity.type
_entity.pdbx_description
1 polymer ?
#
loop_
_entity_poly.entity_id
_entity_poly.type
_entity_poly.pdbx_seq_one_letter_code
_entity_poly.pdbx_strand_id
1 'polypeptide(L)'
;MYPLHMEVHMIKLILIRISNIVVFGNGKRMKIDGFQELSQVFLENRVSVLADCLSPTTGWRSKAVQMIYLLKFPEAAYGSYLNEIETRDAMKEQVIKKQLSIKEFLTKGFNGLAKKLTDMVRNLYTHMPTSFVSLKLARTMMTVISLVQSIRDSVIQPFSVSEQTEITFTEFMVIKDFLQTVKEVLGETVSFPKLSDDQETGNFCLRNACLVFCTATSSSRLHTLNQNNIELLVVDEAAQLRECESVIPLQLSRLRDVILVGDELQLPAMVKSEICKEKHFGRSLFERLVSLEHTRHLLNVQYRMHPDISLFPNEEIYGGKLLNGPNVEENSYKKQFLEGDMFGSYSFIHLAQGKVEFDGYSRKNMVEVAVVVELLAKLHKESVKNKQKISVGCIAPYKAQVTAIQKKLGDMYQTGEDFSVKVGTVDGFQGCEEDMIIISTVTGVRSDSIGFLDTLKSSSEIWERLVDNAKVRCCYHVGHEDKYLGRLITNTLEEHDDGYEYSIYYFLRDIKFWLIHLIHNNIEAKLRYTKVECVSVFFNFGRNFENGWLSNQIAAMSLTKGVGSSSSSSSLSSSRFSQNYRKW
;
A
#
# COMPACT_ATOMS: atom_id res chain seq x y z
N MET A 1 17.68 -34.47 -6.28
CA MET A 1 16.23 -34.14 -6.40
C MET A 1 15.99 -32.67 -6.79
N TYR A 2 16.93 -32.04 -7.52
CA TYR A 2 16.85 -30.63 -7.96
C TYR A 2 16.63 -30.38 -9.48
N PRO A 3 16.52 -31.37 -10.40
CA PRO A 3 16.20 -31.05 -11.81
C PRO A 3 14.71 -30.81 -12.10
N LEU A 4 13.77 -31.38 -11.32
CA LEU A 4 12.34 -31.30 -11.64
C LEU A 4 11.69 -29.93 -11.38
N HIS A 5 12.27 -29.09 -10.50
CA HIS A 5 11.67 -27.80 -10.16
C HIS A 5 11.83 -26.73 -11.26
N MET A 6 12.85 -26.85 -12.11
CA MET A 6 13.07 -25.97 -13.26
C MET A 6 12.11 -26.30 -14.43
N GLU A 7 11.75 -27.56 -14.60
CA GLU A 7 10.81 -27.97 -15.65
C GLU A 7 9.38 -27.53 -15.36
N VAL A 8 8.93 -27.55 -14.10
CA VAL A 8 7.57 -27.09 -13.73
C VAL A 8 7.44 -25.55 -13.82
N HIS A 9 8.50 -24.80 -13.53
CA HIS A 9 8.52 -23.35 -13.75
C HIS A 9 8.60 -23.00 -15.24
N MET A 10 9.39 -23.75 -16.02
CA MET A 10 9.38 -23.61 -17.48
C MET A 10 8.04 -23.97 -18.10
N ILE A 11 7.34 -25.01 -17.64
CA ILE A 11 6.02 -25.41 -18.17
C ILE A 11 4.93 -24.38 -17.85
N LYS A 12 4.99 -23.69 -16.69
CA LYS A 12 4.10 -22.55 -16.41
C LYS A 12 4.42 -21.30 -17.25
N LEU A 13 5.70 -21.05 -17.56
CA LEU A 13 6.16 -19.99 -18.49
C LEU A 13 5.93 -20.34 -19.98
N ILE A 14 5.74 -21.62 -20.31
CA ILE A 14 5.47 -22.12 -21.66
C ILE A 14 4.02 -21.83 -22.10
N LEU A 15 3.08 -21.61 -21.17
CA LEU A 15 1.68 -21.34 -21.52
C LEU A 15 1.40 -19.88 -21.91
N ILE A 16 2.13 -18.89 -21.37
CA ILE A 16 2.07 -17.49 -21.80
C ILE A 16 3.46 -16.86 -21.67
N ARG A 17 4.17 -16.64 -22.79
CA ARG A 17 5.43 -15.88 -22.80
C ARG A 17 5.16 -14.43 -22.36
N ILE A 18 6.08 -13.84 -21.61
CA ILE A 18 6.01 -12.45 -21.12
C ILE A 18 5.71 -11.46 -22.26
N SER A 19 6.21 -11.71 -23.47
CA SER A 19 5.92 -10.89 -24.64
C SER A 19 4.45 -10.84 -25.05
N ASN A 20 3.62 -11.79 -24.63
CA ASN A 20 2.18 -11.82 -24.90
C ASN A 20 1.37 -11.00 -23.88
N ILE A 21 1.98 -10.58 -22.77
CA ILE A 21 1.33 -9.78 -21.72
C ILE A 21 1.79 -8.34 -21.88
N VAL A 22 0.86 -7.39 -21.90
CA VAL A 22 1.16 -5.95 -21.87
C VAL A 22 0.39 -5.29 -20.75
N VAL A 23 1.08 -4.47 -19.97
CA VAL A 23 0.50 -3.59 -18.97
C VAL A 23 0.76 -2.15 -19.40
N PHE A 24 -0.26 -1.28 -19.42
CA PHE A 24 -0.04 0.13 -19.75
C PHE A 24 -0.98 1.06 -18.99
N GLY A 25 -0.51 2.28 -18.73
CA GLY A 25 -1.23 3.27 -17.93
C GLY A 25 -0.27 4.20 -17.19
N ASN A 26 -0.71 4.75 -16.07
CA ASN A 26 0.13 5.63 -15.27
C ASN A 26 1.09 4.81 -14.39
N GLY A 27 2.34 4.65 -14.84
CA GLY A 27 3.34 3.83 -14.14
C GLY A 27 3.59 4.23 -12.68
N LYS A 28 3.52 5.52 -12.34
CA LYS A 28 3.66 6.01 -10.96
C LYS A 28 2.52 5.53 -10.06
N ARG A 29 1.27 5.64 -10.52
CA ARG A 29 0.10 5.17 -9.76
C ARG A 29 0.06 3.65 -9.64
N MET A 30 0.53 2.95 -10.68
CA MET A 30 0.64 1.49 -10.71
C MET A 30 1.87 0.98 -9.94
N LYS A 31 2.74 1.86 -9.42
CA LYS A 31 3.96 1.53 -8.68
C LYS A 31 4.85 0.53 -9.43
N ILE A 32 5.00 0.71 -10.74
CA ILE A 32 5.79 -0.19 -11.60
C ILE A 32 7.23 -0.32 -11.12
N ASP A 33 7.82 0.77 -10.63
CA ASP A 33 9.20 0.79 -10.12
C ASP A 33 9.39 -0.06 -8.85
N GLY A 34 8.31 -0.41 -8.15
CA GLY A 34 8.34 -1.23 -6.94
C GLY A 34 8.39 -2.74 -7.19
N PHE A 35 8.14 -3.20 -8.42
CA PHE A 35 8.04 -4.62 -8.76
C PHE A 35 8.73 -4.93 -10.08
N GLN A 36 9.83 -5.69 -10.02
CA GLN A 36 10.67 -5.99 -11.18
C GLN A 36 9.91 -6.77 -12.26
N GLU A 37 8.99 -7.64 -11.87
CA GLU A 37 8.16 -8.46 -12.76
C GLU A 37 7.19 -7.59 -13.55
N LEU A 38 6.56 -6.59 -12.92
CA LEU A 38 5.66 -5.65 -13.61
C LEU A 38 6.41 -4.79 -14.62
N SER A 39 7.65 -4.41 -14.29
CA SER A 39 8.52 -3.64 -15.18
C SER A 39 8.79 -4.36 -16.53
N GLN A 40 8.81 -5.70 -16.55
CA GLN A 40 9.04 -6.49 -17.77
C GLN A 40 7.83 -6.53 -18.73
N VAL A 41 6.62 -6.36 -18.19
CA VAL A 41 5.37 -6.34 -18.95
C VAL A 41 4.84 -4.94 -19.23
N PHE A 42 5.42 -3.92 -18.61
CA PHE A 42 5.06 -2.52 -18.81
C PHE A 42 5.42 -2.04 -20.22
N LEU A 43 4.44 -1.41 -20.89
CA LEU A 43 4.53 -1.06 -22.31
C LEU A 43 5.68 -0.10 -22.62
N GLU A 44 5.83 0.96 -21.83
CA GLU A 44 6.85 1.98 -22.04
C GLU A 44 8.28 1.40 -21.91
N ASN A 45 8.50 0.50 -20.94
CA ASN A 45 9.77 -0.20 -20.78
C ASN A 45 10.04 -1.12 -21.98
N ARG A 46 9.02 -1.86 -22.41
CA ARG A 46 9.12 -2.73 -23.59
C ARG A 46 9.43 -1.94 -24.86
N VAL A 47 8.80 -0.79 -25.04
CA VAL A 47 9.03 0.11 -26.17
C VAL A 47 10.49 0.54 -26.20
N SER A 48 11.03 1.05 -25.08
CA SER A 48 12.43 1.44 -24.99
C SER A 48 13.38 0.27 -25.32
N VAL A 49 13.12 -0.91 -24.75
CA VAL A 49 13.95 -2.10 -24.98
C VAL A 49 13.93 -2.53 -26.46
N LEU A 50 12.76 -2.54 -27.10
CA LEU A 50 12.63 -2.93 -28.50
C LEU A 50 13.18 -1.88 -29.46
N ALA A 51 13.01 -0.59 -29.17
CA ALA A 51 13.60 0.49 -29.94
C ALA A 51 15.14 0.37 -29.96
N ASP A 52 15.76 0.11 -28.81
CA ASP A 52 17.20 -0.13 -28.70
C ASP A 52 17.64 -1.37 -29.47
N CYS A 53 16.89 -2.47 -29.38
CA CYS A 53 17.24 -3.72 -30.05
C CYS A 53 17.08 -3.61 -31.58
N LEU A 54 16.01 -2.99 -32.06
CA LEU A 54 15.65 -2.91 -33.48
C LEU A 54 16.26 -1.71 -34.22
N SER A 55 16.99 -0.83 -33.50
CA SER A 55 17.74 0.27 -34.08
C SER A 55 18.60 -0.18 -35.27
N PRO A 56 18.49 0.45 -36.46
CA PRO A 56 19.26 0.07 -37.64
C PRO A 56 20.78 0.20 -37.45
N THR A 57 21.23 1.18 -36.67
CA THR A 57 22.65 1.55 -36.54
C THR A 57 23.30 0.95 -35.30
N THR A 58 22.56 0.89 -34.18
CA THR A 58 23.08 0.47 -32.88
C THR A 58 22.47 -0.83 -32.38
N GLY A 59 21.42 -1.32 -33.01
CA GLY A 59 20.67 -2.50 -32.58
C GLY A 59 21.39 -3.82 -32.83
N TRP A 60 20.68 -4.90 -32.48
CA TRP A 60 21.24 -6.24 -32.39
C TRP A 60 21.87 -6.71 -33.71
N ARG A 61 21.24 -6.38 -34.85
CA ARG A 61 21.72 -6.76 -36.18
C ARG A 61 23.07 -6.13 -36.48
N SER A 62 23.24 -4.85 -36.15
CA SER A 62 24.52 -4.13 -36.26
C SER A 62 25.58 -4.77 -35.36
N LYS A 63 25.23 -5.12 -34.11
CA LYS A 63 26.16 -5.80 -33.18
C LYS A 63 26.54 -7.20 -33.63
N ALA A 64 25.61 -7.96 -34.18
CA ALA A 64 25.88 -9.28 -34.75
C ALA A 64 26.85 -9.20 -35.94
N VAL A 65 26.63 -8.25 -36.86
CA VAL A 65 27.54 -8.03 -38.01
C VAL A 65 28.93 -7.58 -37.55
N GLN A 66 29.01 -6.67 -36.58
CA GLN A 66 30.30 -6.24 -35.99
C GLN A 66 31.03 -7.42 -35.33
N MET A 67 30.31 -8.27 -34.60
CA MET A 67 30.90 -9.47 -33.98
C MET A 67 31.38 -10.48 -35.02
N ILE A 68 30.61 -10.70 -36.10
CA ILE A 68 31.01 -11.55 -37.21
C ILE A 68 32.30 -11.02 -37.86
N TYR A 69 32.37 -9.71 -38.12
CA TYR A 69 33.55 -9.10 -38.74
C TYR A 69 34.79 -9.22 -37.85
N LEU A 70 34.65 -8.94 -36.54
CA LEU A 70 35.74 -9.06 -35.57
C LEU A 70 36.31 -10.48 -35.50
N LEU A 71 35.45 -11.50 -35.50
CA LEU A 71 35.87 -12.90 -35.39
C LEU A 71 36.39 -13.49 -36.71
N LYS A 72 35.88 -13.04 -37.86
CA LYS A 72 36.32 -13.54 -39.17
C LYS A 72 37.57 -12.85 -39.70
N PHE A 73 37.72 -11.55 -39.43
CA PHE A 73 38.76 -10.71 -40.01
C PHE A 73 39.44 -9.84 -38.93
N PRO A 74 40.05 -10.46 -37.91
CA PRO A 74 40.60 -9.74 -36.76
C PRO A 74 41.69 -8.72 -37.14
N GLU A 75 42.57 -9.07 -38.09
CA GLU A 75 43.65 -8.19 -38.56
C GLU A 75 43.10 -6.97 -39.32
N ALA A 76 42.13 -7.18 -40.22
CA ALA A 76 41.48 -6.09 -40.95
C ALA A 76 40.68 -5.16 -40.03
N ALA A 77 40.03 -5.72 -39.01
CA ALA A 77 39.34 -4.95 -37.97
C ALA A 77 40.32 -4.10 -37.15
N TYR A 78 41.49 -4.66 -36.79
CA TYR A 78 42.54 -3.92 -36.10
C TYR A 78 43.14 -2.80 -36.98
N GLY A 79 43.40 -3.07 -38.25
CA GLY A 79 43.88 -2.06 -39.20
C GLY A 79 42.90 -0.89 -39.35
N SER A 80 41.59 -1.15 -39.39
CA SER A 80 40.56 -0.10 -39.42
C SER A 80 40.57 0.75 -38.14
N TYR A 81 40.79 0.14 -36.98
CA TYR A 81 40.93 0.84 -35.70
C TYR A 81 42.16 1.76 -35.66
N LEU A 82 43.29 1.32 -36.22
CA LEU A 82 44.49 2.15 -36.31
C LEU A 82 44.25 3.41 -37.16
N ASN A 83 43.63 3.25 -38.34
CA ASN A 83 43.28 4.37 -39.20
C ASN A 83 42.29 5.35 -38.52
N GLU A 84 41.35 4.85 -37.72
CA GLU A 84 40.44 5.71 -36.93
C GLU A 84 41.14 6.51 -35.83
N ILE A 85 42.22 5.98 -35.25
CA ILE A 85 43.03 6.72 -34.27
C ILE A 85 43.83 7.80 -34.98
N GLU A 86 44.53 7.46 -36.06
CA GLU A 86 45.35 8.41 -36.83
C GLU A 86 44.53 9.60 -37.33
N THR A 87 43.32 9.34 -37.83
CA THR A 87 42.40 10.40 -38.29
C THR A 87 41.85 11.26 -37.17
N ARG A 88 41.62 10.72 -35.96
CA ARG A 88 41.17 11.51 -34.80
C ARG A 88 42.28 12.32 -34.16
N ASP A 89 43.49 11.78 -34.12
CA ASP A 89 44.68 12.48 -33.63
C ASP A 89 45.03 13.66 -34.57
N ALA A 90 44.78 13.53 -35.87
CA ALA A 90 44.89 14.63 -36.83
C ALA A 90 43.83 15.75 -36.63
N MET A 91 42.71 15.48 -35.95
CA MET A 91 41.59 16.43 -35.78
C MET A 91 41.49 17.06 -34.38
N LYS A 92 42.21 16.57 -33.37
CA LYS A 92 42.18 17.11 -31.99
C LYS A 92 43.57 17.17 -31.39
N GLU A 93 44.02 18.38 -31.05
CA GLU A 93 45.39 18.67 -30.60
C GLU A 93 45.74 18.20 -29.17
N GLN A 94 44.93 17.38 -28.48
CA GLN A 94 45.30 16.83 -27.17
C GLN A 94 44.39 15.66 -26.74
N VAL A 95 44.96 14.45 -26.73
CA VAL A 95 44.92 13.36 -25.73
C VAL A 95 45.35 12.09 -26.47
N ILE A 96 46.64 11.74 -26.41
CA ILE A 96 47.15 10.46 -26.94
C ILE A 96 46.53 9.35 -26.09
N LYS A 97 45.44 8.74 -26.58
CA LYS A 97 44.94 7.48 -26.00
C LYS A 97 45.98 6.41 -26.31
N LYS A 98 46.45 5.70 -25.28
CA LYS A 98 47.33 4.53 -25.42
C LYS A 98 46.80 3.61 -26.52
N GLN A 99 47.59 3.44 -27.59
CA GLN A 99 47.29 2.52 -28.69
C GLN A 99 47.26 1.09 -28.12
N LEU A 100 46.14 0.40 -28.33
CA LEU A 100 45.98 -0.97 -27.85
C LEU A 100 46.77 -1.91 -28.75
N SER A 101 47.43 -2.91 -28.17
CA SER A 101 47.91 -4.06 -28.95
C SER A 101 46.73 -4.80 -29.60
N ILE A 102 46.97 -5.58 -30.66
CA ILE A 102 45.91 -6.39 -31.29
C ILE A 102 45.20 -7.30 -30.27
N LYS A 103 45.94 -7.87 -29.31
CA LYS A 103 45.38 -8.70 -28.23
C LYS A 103 44.44 -7.91 -27.33
N GLU A 104 44.86 -6.72 -26.88
CA GLU A 104 44.04 -5.85 -26.04
C GLU A 104 42.83 -5.30 -26.82
N PHE A 105 42.99 -4.97 -28.10
CA PHE A 105 41.93 -4.53 -29.00
C PHE A 105 40.86 -5.61 -29.16
N LEU A 106 41.27 -6.84 -29.51
CA LEU A 106 40.35 -7.97 -29.69
C LEU A 106 39.62 -8.30 -28.37
N THR A 107 40.34 -8.32 -27.25
CA THR A 107 39.77 -8.62 -25.93
C THR A 107 38.75 -7.57 -25.51
N LYS A 108 39.09 -6.28 -25.59
CA LYS A 108 38.16 -5.19 -25.24
C LYS A 108 37.00 -5.10 -26.22
N GLY A 109 37.28 -5.20 -27.51
CA GLY A 109 36.28 -5.15 -28.59
C GLY A 109 35.27 -6.29 -28.47
N PHE A 110 35.75 -7.52 -28.31
CA PHE A 110 34.91 -8.68 -28.10
C PHE A 110 34.07 -8.54 -26.84
N ASN A 111 34.67 -8.21 -25.69
CA ASN A 111 33.91 -8.12 -24.44
C ASN A 111 32.82 -7.05 -24.46
N GLY A 112 33.10 -5.90 -25.09
CA GLY A 112 32.13 -4.84 -25.29
C GLY A 112 30.97 -5.25 -26.21
N LEU A 113 31.27 -5.92 -27.33
CA LEU A 113 30.26 -6.43 -28.26
C LEU A 113 29.47 -7.60 -27.67
N ALA A 114 30.14 -8.52 -26.98
CA ALA A 114 29.56 -9.73 -26.39
C ALA A 114 28.50 -9.37 -25.36
N LYS A 115 28.78 -8.40 -24.48
CA LYS A 115 27.79 -7.90 -23.51
C LYS A 115 26.56 -7.34 -24.23
N LYS A 116 26.76 -6.39 -25.14
CA LYS A 116 25.67 -5.74 -25.87
C LYS A 116 24.84 -6.72 -26.71
N LEU A 117 25.50 -7.61 -27.44
CA LEU A 117 24.85 -8.62 -28.27
C LEU A 117 24.03 -9.59 -27.41
N THR A 118 24.60 -10.07 -26.30
CA THR A 118 23.91 -10.97 -25.37
C THR A 118 22.66 -10.32 -24.78
N ASP A 119 22.76 -9.08 -24.34
CA ASP A 119 21.64 -8.33 -23.77
C ASP A 119 20.55 -8.07 -24.81
N MET A 120 20.92 -7.66 -26.03
CA MET A 120 19.96 -7.43 -27.11
C MET A 120 19.28 -8.72 -27.58
N VAL A 121 20.02 -9.83 -27.73
CA VAL A 121 19.44 -11.12 -28.11
C VAL A 121 18.48 -11.61 -27.02
N ARG A 122 18.84 -11.46 -25.74
CA ARG A 122 17.95 -11.75 -24.60
C ARG A 122 16.67 -10.94 -24.67
N ASN A 123 16.80 -9.64 -24.88
CA ASN A 123 15.67 -8.73 -24.95
C ASN A 123 14.74 -9.07 -26.12
N LEU A 124 15.27 -9.46 -27.28
CA LEU A 124 14.45 -9.85 -28.42
C LEU A 124 13.57 -11.07 -28.11
N TYR A 125 14.14 -12.19 -27.65
CA TYR A 125 13.28 -13.35 -27.36
C TYR A 125 12.41 -13.17 -26.11
N THR A 126 12.70 -12.19 -25.24
CA THR A 126 11.87 -11.88 -24.07
C THR A 126 10.68 -11.00 -24.43
N HIS A 127 10.89 -9.98 -25.26
CA HIS A 127 9.92 -8.90 -25.50
C HIS A 127 9.26 -8.92 -26.87
N MET A 128 9.88 -9.55 -27.89
CA MET A 128 9.23 -9.68 -29.19
C MET A 128 8.02 -10.61 -29.11
N PRO A 129 6.90 -10.27 -29.76
CA PRO A 129 5.73 -11.12 -29.78
C PRO A 129 6.02 -12.53 -30.31
N THR A 130 5.27 -13.51 -29.80
CA THR A 130 5.43 -14.91 -30.18
C THR A 130 5.13 -15.19 -31.66
N SER A 131 4.35 -14.32 -32.31
CA SER A 131 4.13 -14.33 -33.76
C SER A 131 5.40 -14.05 -34.58
N PHE A 132 6.40 -13.35 -34.01
CA PHE A 132 7.67 -13.03 -34.67
C PHE A 132 8.83 -13.89 -34.17
N VAL A 133 8.79 -14.33 -32.91
CA VAL A 133 9.82 -15.20 -32.33
C VAL A 133 9.20 -16.54 -31.99
N SER A 134 9.34 -17.51 -32.88
CA SER A 134 8.95 -18.89 -32.63
C SER A 134 9.77 -19.51 -31.50
N LEU A 135 9.29 -20.62 -30.92
CA LEU A 135 10.05 -21.36 -29.89
C LEU A 135 11.40 -21.86 -30.44
N LYS A 136 11.43 -22.25 -31.72
CA LYS A 136 12.66 -22.66 -32.40
C LYS A 136 13.64 -21.49 -32.47
N LEU A 137 13.20 -20.32 -32.96
CA LEU A 137 14.04 -19.13 -33.05
C LEU A 137 14.56 -18.67 -31.69
N ALA A 138 13.71 -18.70 -30.65
CA ALA A 138 14.12 -18.39 -29.29
C ALA A 138 15.24 -19.33 -28.79
N ARG A 139 15.15 -20.63 -29.07
CA ARG A 139 16.21 -21.61 -28.73
C ARG A 139 17.51 -21.34 -29.49
N THR A 140 17.43 -21.00 -30.77
CA THR A 140 18.60 -20.60 -31.57
C THR A 140 19.23 -19.32 -31.00
N MET A 141 18.43 -18.33 -30.62
CA MET A 141 18.89 -17.11 -29.95
C MET A 141 19.57 -17.38 -28.60
N MET A 142 19.05 -18.30 -27.78
CA MET A 142 19.72 -18.72 -26.54
C MET A 142 21.05 -19.42 -26.82
N THR A 143 21.13 -20.19 -27.90
CA THR A 143 22.37 -20.84 -28.34
C THR A 143 23.43 -19.82 -28.76
N VAL A 144 23.03 -18.69 -29.38
CA VAL A 144 23.96 -17.57 -29.64
C VAL A 144 24.57 -17.07 -28.34
N ILE A 145 23.78 -16.88 -27.29
CA ILE A 145 24.28 -16.39 -25.98
C ILE A 145 25.27 -17.38 -25.38
N SER A 146 24.96 -18.69 -25.38
CA SER A 146 25.88 -19.70 -24.84
C SER A 146 27.19 -19.73 -25.62
N LEU A 147 27.13 -19.63 -26.95
CA LEU A 147 28.33 -19.63 -27.80
C LEU A 147 29.18 -18.37 -27.62
N VAL A 148 28.58 -17.19 -27.39
CA VAL A 148 29.33 -15.98 -27.01
C VAL A 148 30.12 -16.19 -25.73
N GLN A 149 29.52 -16.86 -24.74
CA GLN A 149 30.20 -17.18 -23.49
C GLN A 149 31.31 -18.22 -23.70
N SER A 150 31.08 -19.27 -24.49
CA SER A 150 32.12 -20.25 -24.85
C SER A 150 33.31 -19.60 -25.58
N ILE A 151 33.07 -18.65 -26.50
CA ILE A 151 34.16 -17.91 -27.16
C ILE A 151 34.93 -17.06 -26.15
N ARG A 152 34.23 -16.40 -25.21
CA ARG A 152 34.89 -15.62 -24.15
C ARG A 152 35.88 -16.48 -23.38
N ASP A 153 35.42 -17.64 -22.92
CA ASP A 153 36.15 -18.47 -21.96
C ASP A 153 37.22 -19.32 -22.63
N SER A 154 36.97 -19.82 -23.85
CA SER A 154 37.89 -20.72 -24.56
C SER A 154 38.83 -20.00 -25.53
N VAL A 155 38.48 -18.83 -26.05
CA VAL A 155 39.30 -18.11 -27.04
C VAL A 155 39.89 -16.84 -26.43
N ILE A 156 39.03 -15.95 -25.94
CA ILE A 156 39.44 -14.58 -25.60
C ILE A 156 40.25 -14.53 -24.31
N GLN A 157 39.83 -15.24 -23.26
CA GLN A 157 40.54 -15.30 -21.98
C GLN A 157 41.95 -15.93 -22.12
N PRO A 158 42.12 -17.11 -22.76
CA PRO A 158 43.46 -17.68 -22.97
C PRO A 158 44.36 -16.79 -23.84
N PHE A 159 43.79 -16.14 -24.87
CA PHE A 159 44.53 -15.25 -25.76
C PHE A 159 45.01 -13.95 -25.08
N SER A 160 44.34 -13.53 -24.00
CA SER A 160 44.74 -12.35 -23.22
C SER A 160 45.78 -12.64 -22.13
N VAL A 161 45.96 -13.91 -21.74
CA VAL A 161 46.88 -14.32 -20.66
C VAL A 161 48.13 -15.05 -21.20
N SER A 162 48.09 -15.67 -22.38
CA SER A 162 49.17 -16.50 -22.92
C SER A 162 49.90 -15.89 -24.14
N GLU A 163 51.13 -16.37 -24.40
CA GLU A 163 51.90 -16.08 -25.64
C GLU A 163 51.38 -16.83 -26.87
N GLN A 164 50.31 -17.63 -26.76
CA GLN A 164 49.76 -18.36 -27.90
C GLN A 164 49.40 -17.41 -29.05
N THR A 165 49.90 -17.75 -30.24
CA THR A 165 49.70 -17.03 -31.50
C THR A 165 48.72 -17.73 -32.44
N GLU A 166 48.42 -19.01 -32.20
CA GLU A 166 47.55 -19.83 -33.06
C GLU A 166 46.30 -20.33 -32.33
N ILE A 167 45.16 -20.28 -33.03
CA ILE A 167 43.85 -20.75 -32.57
C ILE A 167 43.80 -22.28 -32.63
N THR A 168 43.38 -22.93 -31.56
CA THR A 168 43.24 -24.40 -31.55
C THR A 168 42.07 -24.87 -32.44
N PHE A 169 42.11 -26.13 -32.90
CA PHE A 169 41.00 -26.70 -33.68
C PHE A 169 39.65 -26.59 -32.96
N THR A 170 39.66 -26.79 -31.64
CA THR A 170 38.48 -26.64 -30.77
C THR A 170 37.95 -25.22 -30.74
N GLU A 171 38.82 -24.22 -30.60
CA GLU A 171 38.44 -22.80 -30.62
C GLU A 171 37.87 -22.40 -31.99
N PHE A 172 38.48 -22.90 -33.08
CA PHE A 172 37.99 -22.68 -34.43
C PHE A 172 36.58 -23.28 -34.64
N MET A 173 36.30 -24.47 -34.10
CA MET A 173 34.96 -25.07 -34.16
C MET A 173 33.92 -24.21 -33.42
N VAL A 174 34.23 -23.72 -32.22
CA VAL A 174 33.30 -22.86 -31.45
C VAL A 174 32.98 -21.56 -32.20
N ILE A 175 33.98 -20.93 -32.82
CA ILE A 175 33.78 -19.72 -33.64
C ILE A 175 32.92 -20.06 -34.87
N LYS A 176 33.18 -21.19 -35.54
CA LYS A 176 32.40 -21.63 -36.70
C LYS A 176 30.93 -21.86 -36.35
N ASP A 177 30.66 -22.52 -35.23
CA ASP A 177 29.29 -22.78 -34.74
C ASP A 177 28.56 -21.47 -34.40
N PHE A 178 29.25 -20.54 -33.75
CA PHE A 178 28.71 -19.19 -33.49
C PHE A 178 28.35 -18.47 -34.80
N LEU A 179 29.26 -18.46 -35.77
CA LEU A 179 29.04 -17.79 -37.06
C LEU A 179 27.87 -18.39 -37.83
N GLN A 180 27.69 -19.71 -37.77
CA GLN A 180 26.56 -20.38 -38.41
C GLN A 180 25.24 -20.04 -37.70
N THR A 181 25.23 -20.15 -36.37
CA THR A 181 24.04 -19.89 -35.53
C THR A 181 23.58 -18.44 -35.65
N VAL A 182 24.49 -17.46 -35.58
CA VAL A 182 24.14 -16.04 -35.72
C VAL A 182 23.61 -15.74 -37.12
N LYS A 183 24.15 -16.37 -38.17
CA LYS A 183 23.62 -16.20 -39.53
C LYS A 183 22.21 -16.75 -39.68
N GLU A 184 21.90 -17.89 -39.06
CA GLU A 184 20.54 -18.44 -39.02
C GLU A 184 19.58 -17.44 -38.36
N VAL A 185 19.92 -16.92 -37.17
CA VAL A 185 19.12 -15.90 -36.49
C VAL A 185 18.98 -14.64 -37.35
N LEU A 186 20.06 -14.15 -37.97
CA LEU A 186 20.03 -13.01 -38.89
C LEU A 186 19.14 -13.21 -40.11
N GLY A 187 18.97 -14.45 -40.57
CA GLY A 187 18.08 -14.82 -41.67
C GLY A 187 16.61 -14.82 -41.25
N GLU A 188 16.28 -15.46 -40.13
CA GLU A 188 14.89 -15.56 -39.66
C GLU A 188 14.31 -14.19 -39.25
N THR A 189 15.16 -13.30 -38.73
CA THR A 189 14.80 -11.97 -38.22
C THR A 189 14.71 -10.88 -39.29
N VAL A 190 14.94 -11.19 -40.56
CA VAL A 190 14.74 -10.23 -41.67
C VAL A 190 13.29 -9.74 -41.73
N SER A 191 12.36 -10.58 -41.27
CA SER A 191 10.92 -10.31 -41.20
C SER A 191 10.51 -9.38 -40.06
N PHE A 192 11.44 -8.98 -39.18
CA PHE A 192 11.13 -8.11 -38.06
C PHE A 192 10.66 -6.73 -38.56
N PRO A 193 9.71 -6.11 -37.84
CA PRO A 193 9.16 -4.83 -38.25
C PRO A 193 10.24 -3.74 -38.20
N LYS A 194 10.16 -2.82 -39.16
CA LYS A 194 10.94 -1.58 -39.14
C LYS A 194 10.09 -0.52 -38.45
N LEU A 195 10.36 -0.27 -37.18
CA LEU A 195 9.62 0.66 -36.35
C LEU A 195 10.32 2.02 -36.38
N SER A 196 9.59 3.10 -36.71
CA SER A 196 10.14 4.45 -36.86
C SER A 196 10.27 5.19 -35.53
N ASP A 197 9.37 4.91 -34.59
CA ASP A 197 9.29 5.64 -33.32
C ASP A 197 8.64 4.80 -32.20
N ASP A 198 8.64 5.38 -31.00
CA ASP A 198 8.10 4.77 -29.78
C ASP A 198 6.59 4.52 -29.86
N GLN A 199 5.84 5.37 -30.59
CA GLN A 199 4.41 5.22 -30.75
C GLN A 199 4.10 4.01 -31.65
N GLU A 200 4.80 3.86 -32.76
CA GLU A 200 4.68 2.69 -33.64
C GLU A 200 5.08 1.40 -32.90
N THR A 201 6.17 1.45 -32.12
CA THR A 201 6.62 0.33 -31.29
C THR A 201 5.57 -0.05 -30.24
N GLY A 202 4.96 0.95 -29.59
CA GLY A 202 3.89 0.73 -28.62
C GLY A 202 2.65 0.11 -29.26
N ASN A 203 2.24 0.60 -30.43
CA ASN A 203 1.12 0.05 -31.19
C ASN A 203 1.41 -1.37 -31.67
N PHE A 204 2.64 -1.65 -32.10
CA PHE A 204 3.10 -2.99 -32.44
C PHE A 204 2.97 -3.95 -31.25
N CYS A 205 3.42 -3.55 -30.07
CA CYS A 205 3.31 -4.38 -28.86
C CYS A 205 1.84 -4.66 -28.50
N LEU A 206 0.99 -3.64 -28.50
CA LEU A 206 -0.42 -3.78 -28.15
C LEU A 206 -1.19 -4.67 -29.13
N ARG A 207 -0.96 -4.52 -30.44
CA ARG A 207 -1.62 -5.33 -31.49
C ARG A 207 -1.30 -6.83 -31.39
N ASN A 208 -0.12 -7.16 -30.90
CA ASN A 208 0.35 -8.55 -30.80
C ASN A 208 0.25 -9.13 -29.37
N ALA A 209 -0.27 -8.37 -28.41
CA ALA A 209 -0.53 -8.85 -27.07
C ALA A 209 -1.73 -9.80 -27.05
N CYS A 210 -1.65 -10.86 -26.24
CA CYS A 210 -2.77 -11.75 -25.96
C CYS A 210 -3.54 -11.31 -24.70
N LEU A 211 -2.81 -10.77 -23.72
CA LEU A 211 -3.36 -10.24 -22.47
C LEU A 211 -2.95 -8.78 -22.31
N VAL A 212 -3.94 -7.93 -22.07
CA VAL A 212 -3.74 -6.49 -21.90
C VAL A 212 -4.34 -6.05 -20.57
N PHE A 213 -3.50 -5.53 -19.69
CA PHE A 213 -3.91 -4.94 -18.42
C PHE A 213 -3.79 -3.42 -18.48
N CYS A 214 -4.87 -2.74 -18.15
CA CYS A 214 -4.96 -1.29 -18.16
C CYS A 214 -6.10 -0.84 -17.25
N THR A 215 -6.17 0.45 -16.93
CA THR A 215 -7.34 1.00 -16.24
C THR A 215 -8.47 1.20 -17.25
N ALA A 216 -9.73 1.26 -16.78
CA ALA A 216 -10.88 1.50 -17.65
C ALA A 216 -10.68 2.74 -18.54
N THR A 217 -10.13 3.83 -17.99
CA THR A 217 -9.84 5.05 -18.78
C THR A 217 -8.70 4.87 -19.79
N SER A 218 -7.60 4.19 -19.42
CA SER A 218 -6.48 4.01 -20.34
C SER A 218 -6.79 3.04 -21.48
N SER A 219 -7.80 2.17 -21.31
CA SER A 219 -8.31 1.32 -22.40
C SER A 219 -8.70 2.11 -23.65
N SER A 220 -8.97 3.41 -23.55
CA SER A 220 -9.22 4.29 -24.70
C SER A 220 -8.13 4.23 -25.80
N ARG A 221 -6.86 3.98 -25.43
CA ARG A 221 -5.74 3.80 -26.37
C ARG A 221 -5.99 2.63 -27.33
N LEU A 222 -6.73 1.62 -26.90
CA LEU A 222 -7.05 0.42 -27.67
C LEU A 222 -8.04 0.70 -28.82
N HIS A 223 -8.86 1.76 -28.77
CA HIS A 223 -9.78 2.08 -29.88
C HIS A 223 -9.05 2.54 -31.14
N THR A 224 -7.87 3.17 -31.00
CA THR A 224 -7.08 3.62 -32.16
C THR A 224 -6.41 2.47 -32.90
N LEU A 225 -6.38 1.30 -32.26
CA LEU A 225 -5.83 0.07 -32.82
C LEU A 225 -6.99 -0.73 -33.42
N ASN A 226 -7.54 -0.24 -34.55
CA ASN A 226 -8.68 -0.80 -35.33
C ASN A 226 -8.63 -2.33 -35.64
N GLN A 227 -7.59 -3.05 -35.19
CA GLN A 227 -7.35 -4.48 -35.36
C GLN A 227 -7.25 -5.26 -34.04
N ASN A 228 -7.63 -4.68 -32.90
CA ASN A 228 -7.52 -5.38 -31.62
C ASN A 228 -8.42 -6.62 -31.57
N ASN A 229 -7.81 -7.81 -31.45
CA ASN A 229 -8.46 -9.12 -31.33
C ASN A 229 -8.98 -9.40 -29.91
N ILE A 230 -9.36 -8.35 -29.17
CA ILE A 230 -9.85 -8.49 -27.81
C ILE A 230 -11.32 -8.89 -27.90
N GLU A 231 -11.58 -10.19 -27.68
CA GLU A 231 -12.94 -10.75 -27.71
C GLU A 231 -13.54 -10.88 -26.30
N LEU A 232 -12.71 -10.90 -25.25
CA LEU A 232 -13.11 -10.99 -23.85
C LEU A 232 -12.63 -9.76 -23.08
N LEU A 233 -13.57 -9.09 -22.40
CA LEU A 233 -13.29 -8.05 -21.43
C LEU A 233 -13.57 -8.55 -20.02
N VAL A 234 -12.59 -8.44 -19.13
CA VAL A 234 -12.78 -8.63 -17.68
C VAL A 234 -12.57 -7.28 -17.00
N VAL A 235 -13.58 -6.83 -16.26
CA VAL A 235 -13.52 -5.61 -15.45
C VAL A 235 -13.57 -6.02 -14.00
N ASP A 236 -12.43 -5.89 -13.32
CA ASP A 236 -12.36 -6.05 -11.87
C ASP A 236 -12.75 -4.76 -11.16
N GLU A 237 -13.25 -4.86 -9.93
CA GLU A 237 -13.82 -3.74 -9.15
C GLU A 237 -14.87 -2.91 -9.93
N ALA A 238 -15.67 -3.59 -10.77
CA ALA A 238 -16.64 -2.97 -11.66
C ALA A 238 -17.70 -2.13 -10.91
N ALA A 239 -17.98 -2.48 -9.65
CA ALA A 239 -18.90 -1.74 -8.79
C ALA A 239 -18.39 -0.34 -8.38
N GLN A 240 -17.08 -0.09 -8.47
CA GLN A 240 -16.44 1.17 -8.12
C GLN A 240 -16.25 2.10 -9.33
N LEU A 241 -16.55 1.63 -10.53
CA LEU A 241 -16.49 2.45 -11.74
C LEU A 241 -17.78 3.23 -11.90
N ARG A 242 -17.68 4.47 -12.39
CA ARG A 242 -18.85 5.16 -12.91
C ARG A 242 -19.32 4.45 -14.17
N GLU A 243 -20.61 4.52 -14.45
CA GLU A 243 -21.17 3.89 -15.65
C GLU A 243 -20.46 4.36 -16.93
N CYS A 244 -20.16 5.67 -17.04
CA CYS A 244 -19.41 6.21 -18.19
C CYS A 244 -17.97 5.70 -18.31
N GLU A 245 -17.32 5.33 -17.20
CA GLU A 245 -15.97 4.77 -17.19
C GLU A 245 -15.99 3.31 -17.66
N SER A 246 -17.03 2.55 -17.26
CA SER A 246 -17.26 1.17 -17.71
C SER A 246 -17.51 1.10 -19.22
N VAL A 247 -18.15 2.13 -19.79
CA VAL A 247 -18.46 2.20 -21.22
C VAL A 247 -17.22 2.33 -22.11
N ILE A 248 -16.11 2.89 -21.61
CA ILE A 248 -14.88 3.09 -22.40
C ILE A 248 -14.39 1.74 -22.96
N PRO A 249 -14.03 0.73 -22.15
CA PRO A 249 -13.60 -0.56 -22.69
C PRO A 249 -14.71 -1.31 -23.43
N LEU A 250 -15.99 -1.07 -23.11
CA LEU A 250 -17.13 -1.72 -23.81
C LEU A 250 -17.28 -1.29 -25.27
N GLN A 251 -16.66 -0.18 -25.69
CA GLN A 251 -16.68 0.28 -27.08
C GLN A 251 -15.66 -0.45 -27.99
N LEU A 252 -14.94 -1.45 -27.48
CA LEU A 252 -14.02 -2.25 -28.28
C LEU A 252 -14.81 -3.10 -29.30
N SER A 253 -14.46 -2.98 -30.58
CA SER A 253 -15.28 -3.42 -31.71
C SER A 253 -15.45 -4.94 -31.88
N ARG A 254 -14.60 -5.75 -31.24
CA ARG A 254 -14.60 -7.22 -31.35
C ARG A 254 -15.03 -7.95 -30.07
N LEU A 255 -15.47 -7.22 -29.05
CA LEU A 255 -15.94 -7.85 -27.81
C LEU A 255 -17.13 -8.76 -28.07
N ARG A 256 -17.03 -9.99 -27.57
CA ARG A 256 -18.08 -11.00 -27.56
C ARG A 256 -18.56 -11.26 -26.15
N ASP A 257 -17.62 -11.34 -25.21
CA ASP A 257 -17.87 -11.70 -23.82
C ASP A 257 -17.38 -10.59 -22.89
N VAL A 258 -18.17 -10.30 -21.86
CA VAL A 258 -17.85 -9.32 -20.83
C VAL A 258 -18.10 -9.95 -19.47
N ILE A 259 -17.10 -9.93 -18.61
CA ILE A 259 -17.17 -10.35 -17.22
C ILE A 259 -16.97 -9.11 -16.36
N LEU A 260 -17.99 -8.76 -15.58
CA LEU A 260 -17.90 -7.71 -14.58
C LEU A 260 -17.78 -8.37 -13.21
N VAL A 261 -16.70 -8.10 -12.50
CA VAL A 261 -16.44 -8.58 -11.14
C VAL A 261 -16.47 -7.37 -10.22
N GLY A 262 -17.26 -7.45 -9.16
CA GLY A 262 -17.40 -6.36 -8.20
C GLY A 262 -18.46 -6.67 -7.16
N ASP A 263 -18.62 -5.75 -6.22
CA ASP A 263 -19.55 -5.85 -5.12
C ASP A 263 -20.33 -4.54 -4.98
N GLU A 264 -21.61 -4.56 -5.32
CA GLU A 264 -22.45 -3.36 -5.28
C GLU A 264 -22.78 -2.89 -3.86
N LEU A 265 -22.49 -3.72 -2.84
CA LEU A 265 -22.72 -3.41 -1.43
C LEU A 265 -21.49 -2.74 -0.78
N GLN A 266 -20.37 -2.64 -1.50
CA GLN A 266 -19.18 -1.89 -1.08
C GLN A 266 -19.22 -0.42 -1.54
N LEU A 267 -18.13 0.31 -1.35
CA LEU A 267 -18.04 1.73 -1.70
C LEU A 267 -18.26 1.96 -3.21
N PRO A 268 -19.18 2.85 -3.61
CA PRO A 268 -19.38 3.18 -5.01
C PRO A 268 -18.30 4.15 -5.50
N ALA A 269 -18.37 4.52 -6.79
CA ALA A 269 -17.46 5.48 -7.38
C ALA A 269 -17.49 6.84 -6.65
N MET A 270 -16.31 7.37 -6.31
CA MET A 270 -16.20 8.68 -5.67
C MET A 270 -16.72 9.80 -6.59
N VAL A 271 -17.71 10.57 -6.14
CA VAL A 271 -18.24 11.73 -6.84
C VAL A 271 -18.11 12.97 -5.95
N LYS A 272 -17.42 14.01 -6.44
CA LYS A 272 -17.16 15.23 -5.65
C LYS A 272 -18.35 16.19 -5.59
N SER A 273 -19.10 16.29 -6.69
CA SER A 273 -20.24 17.21 -6.80
C SER A 273 -21.45 16.61 -6.10
N GLU A 274 -22.01 17.33 -5.13
CA GLU A 274 -23.19 16.88 -4.40
C GLU A 274 -24.41 16.72 -5.31
N ILE A 275 -24.59 17.66 -6.25
CA ILE A 275 -25.63 17.59 -7.29
C ILE A 275 -25.50 16.29 -8.09
N CYS A 276 -24.28 15.86 -8.42
CA CYS A 276 -24.07 14.61 -9.15
C CYS A 276 -24.37 13.37 -8.28
N LYS A 277 -24.09 13.41 -6.98
CA LYS A 277 -24.46 12.33 -6.04
C LYS A 277 -25.97 12.19 -5.92
N GLU A 278 -26.69 13.30 -5.77
CA GLU A 278 -28.16 13.34 -5.73
C GLU A 278 -28.80 12.75 -7.00
N LYS A 279 -28.10 12.84 -8.14
CA LYS A 279 -28.52 12.24 -9.42
C LYS A 279 -27.94 10.84 -9.66
N HIS A 280 -27.39 10.19 -8.64
CA HIS A 280 -26.80 8.85 -8.70
C HIS A 280 -25.71 8.69 -9.76
N PHE A 281 -24.94 9.74 -10.06
CA PHE A 281 -23.84 9.67 -11.02
C PHE A 281 -22.73 8.68 -10.59
N GLY A 282 -22.63 8.40 -9.29
CA GLY A 282 -21.70 7.42 -8.74
C GLY A 282 -22.14 5.96 -8.91
N ARG A 283 -23.39 5.71 -9.35
CA ARG A 283 -23.89 4.36 -9.61
C ARG A 283 -23.08 3.71 -10.72
N SER A 284 -22.63 2.49 -10.47
CA SER A 284 -21.89 1.71 -11.46
C SER A 284 -22.80 1.02 -12.47
N LEU A 285 -22.24 0.63 -13.61
CA LEU A 285 -22.93 -0.25 -14.54
C LEU A 285 -23.30 -1.58 -13.85
N PHE A 286 -22.40 -2.11 -13.03
CA PHE A 286 -22.59 -3.33 -12.27
C PHE A 286 -23.82 -3.24 -11.34
N GLU A 287 -23.88 -2.20 -10.50
CA GLU A 287 -25.01 -1.95 -9.60
C GLU A 287 -26.32 -1.79 -10.38
N ARG A 288 -26.29 -1.08 -11.52
CA ARG A 288 -27.48 -0.93 -12.37
C ARG A 288 -27.95 -2.28 -12.92
N LEU A 289 -27.05 -3.14 -13.40
CA LEU A 289 -27.41 -4.48 -13.89
C LEU A 289 -27.99 -5.35 -12.77
N VAL A 290 -27.43 -5.27 -11.56
CA VAL A 290 -27.98 -5.96 -10.37
C VAL A 290 -29.39 -5.47 -10.07
N SER A 291 -29.65 -4.15 -10.13
CA SER A 291 -30.98 -3.57 -9.91
C SER A 291 -32.02 -3.97 -10.97
N LEU A 292 -31.56 -4.39 -12.15
CA LEU A 292 -32.38 -4.90 -13.24
C LEU A 292 -32.54 -6.43 -13.20
N GLU A 293 -32.14 -7.06 -12.10
CA GLU A 293 -32.27 -8.51 -11.86
C GLU A 293 -31.50 -9.37 -12.88
N HIS A 294 -30.42 -8.85 -13.47
CA HIS A 294 -29.52 -9.68 -14.26
C HIS A 294 -28.93 -10.82 -13.41
N THR A 295 -28.81 -11.99 -14.03
CA THR A 295 -28.22 -13.16 -13.37
C THR A 295 -26.79 -12.84 -12.93
N ARG A 296 -26.49 -13.11 -11.66
CA ARG A 296 -25.17 -12.93 -11.07
C ARG A 296 -24.72 -14.18 -10.35
N HIS A 297 -23.41 -14.37 -10.29
CA HIS A 297 -22.79 -15.44 -9.53
C HIS A 297 -22.19 -14.86 -8.25
N LEU A 298 -22.76 -15.23 -7.10
CA LEU A 298 -22.21 -14.85 -5.80
C LEU A 298 -21.05 -15.80 -5.46
N LEU A 299 -19.85 -15.25 -5.25
CA LEU A 299 -18.76 -15.97 -4.61
C LEU A 299 -19.04 -15.98 -3.10
N ASN A 300 -19.53 -17.10 -2.59
CA ASN A 300 -20.14 -17.19 -1.27
C ASN A 300 -19.22 -17.78 -0.19
N VAL A 301 -17.90 -17.87 -0.41
CA VAL A 301 -16.95 -18.36 0.59
C VAL A 301 -15.88 -17.29 0.82
N GLN A 302 -15.71 -16.85 2.06
CA GLN A 302 -14.73 -15.85 2.47
C GLN A 302 -13.51 -16.52 3.11
N TYR A 303 -12.32 -16.08 2.74
CA TYR A 303 -11.04 -16.67 3.16
C TYR A 303 -10.15 -15.69 3.95
N ARG A 304 -10.69 -14.55 4.39
CA ARG A 304 -9.91 -13.42 4.95
C ARG A 304 -10.19 -13.16 6.43
N MET A 305 -11.44 -13.18 6.85
CA MET A 305 -11.82 -12.73 8.18
C MET A 305 -11.96 -13.93 9.12
N HIS A 306 -11.51 -13.80 10.36
CA HIS A 306 -11.90 -14.74 11.41
C HIS A 306 -13.44 -14.78 11.50
N PRO A 307 -14.07 -15.94 11.78
CA PRO A 307 -15.53 -16.08 11.84
C PRO A 307 -16.21 -14.99 12.69
N ASP A 308 -15.61 -14.64 13.83
CA ASP A 308 -16.12 -13.58 14.71
C ASP A 308 -16.21 -12.18 14.06
N ILE A 309 -15.30 -11.87 13.14
CA ILE A 309 -15.31 -10.60 12.40
C ILE A 309 -16.34 -10.67 11.28
N SER A 310 -16.35 -11.79 10.53
CA SER A 310 -17.22 -11.97 9.35
C SER A 310 -18.71 -12.06 9.68
N LEU A 311 -19.06 -12.46 10.91
CA LEU A 311 -20.43 -12.72 11.33
C LEU A 311 -21.35 -11.51 11.10
N PHE A 312 -20.97 -10.34 11.63
CA PHE A 312 -21.79 -9.14 11.55
C PHE A 312 -21.99 -8.64 10.10
N PRO A 313 -20.93 -8.45 9.28
CA PRO A 313 -21.09 -8.08 7.87
C PRO A 313 -21.94 -9.10 7.09
N ASN A 314 -21.78 -10.40 7.37
CA ASN A 314 -22.55 -11.44 6.68
C ASN A 314 -24.05 -11.32 6.95
N GLU A 315 -24.44 -11.18 8.22
CA GLU A 315 -25.85 -11.04 8.62
C GLU A 315 -26.47 -9.73 8.09
N GLU A 316 -25.77 -8.60 8.28
CA GLU A 316 -26.31 -7.27 8.00
C GLU A 316 -26.30 -6.91 6.51
N ILE A 317 -25.28 -7.33 5.76
CA ILE A 317 -25.05 -6.88 4.38
C ILE A 317 -25.41 -7.99 3.38
N TYR A 318 -24.99 -9.22 3.65
CA TYR A 318 -25.12 -10.33 2.70
C TYR A 318 -26.27 -11.29 3.02
N GLY A 319 -27.05 -11.01 4.08
CA GLY A 319 -28.21 -11.81 4.49
C GLY A 319 -27.85 -13.25 4.87
N GLY A 320 -26.67 -13.46 5.48
CA GLY A 320 -26.21 -14.76 5.97
C GLY A 320 -25.74 -15.72 4.86
N LYS A 321 -25.51 -15.23 3.64
CA LYS A 321 -25.16 -16.08 2.48
C LYS A 321 -23.68 -16.41 2.36
N LEU A 322 -22.80 -15.71 3.08
CA LEU A 322 -21.37 -16.00 3.07
C LEU A 322 -21.03 -17.15 4.02
N LEU A 323 -20.15 -18.03 3.56
CA LEU A 323 -19.58 -19.15 4.30
C LEU A 323 -18.12 -18.85 4.62
N ASN A 324 -17.60 -19.49 5.67
CA ASN A 324 -16.18 -19.41 6.01
C ASN A 324 -15.38 -20.47 5.25
N GLY A 325 -14.21 -20.08 4.74
CA GLY A 325 -13.23 -21.01 4.21
C GLY A 325 -12.55 -21.81 5.32
N PRO A 326 -12.05 -23.02 5.03
CA PRO A 326 -11.42 -23.87 6.03
C PRO A 326 -10.21 -23.21 6.69
N ASN A 327 -9.48 -22.36 5.97
CA ASN A 327 -8.30 -21.66 6.48
C ASN A 327 -8.61 -20.71 7.66
N VAL A 328 -9.79 -20.08 7.68
CA VAL A 328 -10.15 -19.11 8.73
C VAL A 328 -10.78 -19.77 9.96
N GLU A 329 -11.17 -21.04 9.84
CA GLU A 329 -11.75 -21.83 10.93
C GLU A 329 -10.70 -22.61 11.72
N GLU A 330 -9.47 -22.71 11.21
CA GLU A 330 -8.37 -23.34 11.93
C GLU A 330 -7.96 -22.55 13.18
N ASN A 331 -7.64 -23.25 14.26
CA ASN A 331 -7.13 -22.63 15.49
C ASN A 331 -5.84 -21.81 15.26
N SER A 332 -5.05 -22.16 14.24
CA SER A 332 -3.86 -21.44 13.81
C SER A 332 -4.17 -20.03 13.30
N TYR A 333 -5.39 -19.80 12.81
CA TYR A 333 -5.87 -18.52 12.31
C TYR A 333 -6.24 -17.54 13.43
N LYS A 334 -6.56 -18.05 14.61
CA LYS A 334 -6.90 -17.25 15.78
C LYS A 334 -5.64 -16.57 16.33
N LYS A 335 -5.44 -15.30 15.95
CA LYS A 335 -4.37 -14.46 16.46
C LYS A 335 -4.87 -13.64 17.65
N GLN A 336 -4.15 -13.70 18.78
CA GLN A 336 -4.36 -12.83 19.93
C GLN A 336 -3.02 -12.16 20.26
N PHE A 337 -2.90 -10.88 19.90
CA PHE A 337 -1.64 -10.14 20.02
C PHE A 337 -1.46 -9.44 21.37
N LEU A 338 -2.57 -9.18 22.09
CA LEU A 338 -2.57 -8.55 23.41
C LEU A 338 -3.34 -9.43 24.39
N GLU A 339 -2.85 -9.49 25.63
CA GLU A 339 -3.50 -10.21 26.73
C GLU A 339 -4.71 -9.42 27.27
N GLY A 340 -5.77 -10.15 27.62
CA GLY A 340 -6.98 -9.61 28.24
C GLY A 340 -8.22 -9.75 27.35
N ASP A 341 -9.38 -9.84 27.99
CA ASP A 341 -10.67 -10.10 27.34
C ASP A 341 -11.08 -8.99 26.35
N MET A 342 -10.54 -7.78 26.52
CA MET A 342 -10.78 -6.62 25.65
C MET A 342 -10.13 -6.74 24.26
N PHE A 343 -9.18 -7.66 24.05
CA PHE A 343 -8.39 -7.76 22.83
C PHE A 343 -8.60 -9.08 22.08
N GLY A 344 -9.86 -9.56 22.07
CA GLY A 344 -10.27 -10.71 21.29
C GLY A 344 -10.24 -10.45 19.78
N SER A 345 -10.63 -11.46 18.99
CA SER A 345 -10.67 -11.37 17.52
C SER A 345 -11.66 -10.31 17.00
N TYR A 346 -12.64 -9.92 17.81
CA TYR A 346 -13.56 -8.81 17.57
C TYR A 346 -13.90 -8.15 18.91
N SER A 347 -13.71 -6.84 19.01
CA SER A 347 -13.93 -6.08 20.23
C SER A 347 -14.41 -4.66 19.92
N PHE A 348 -15.38 -4.17 20.70
CA PHE A 348 -15.87 -2.80 20.65
C PHE A 348 -15.48 -2.08 21.94
N ILE A 349 -14.60 -1.09 21.86
CA ILE A 349 -14.11 -0.32 23.02
C ILE A 349 -14.79 1.04 23.04
N HIS A 350 -15.74 1.23 23.95
CA HIS A 350 -16.47 2.47 24.12
C HIS A 350 -15.68 3.48 24.96
N LEU A 351 -15.44 4.67 24.39
CA LEU A 351 -14.72 5.78 25.04
C LEU A 351 -15.70 6.91 25.38
N ALA A 352 -16.32 6.85 26.56
CA ALA A 352 -17.45 7.71 26.93
C ALA A 352 -17.17 9.23 27.04
N GLN A 353 -15.90 9.66 27.08
CA GLN A 353 -15.52 11.02 27.48
C GLN A 353 -14.76 11.80 26.39
N GLY A 354 -14.67 11.25 25.17
CA GLY A 354 -14.02 11.96 24.06
C GLY A 354 -14.88 13.10 23.53
N LYS A 355 -14.28 14.29 23.39
CA LYS A 355 -14.90 15.44 22.71
C LYS A 355 -14.48 15.44 21.25
N VAL A 356 -15.44 15.65 20.36
CA VAL A 356 -15.18 15.84 18.93
C VAL A 356 -14.74 17.28 18.70
N GLU A 357 -13.54 17.44 18.17
CA GLU A 357 -12.99 18.72 17.71
C GLU A 357 -13.11 18.83 16.19
N PHE A 358 -13.18 20.07 15.69
CA PHE A 358 -13.24 20.37 14.26
C PHE A 358 -11.92 20.97 13.78
N ASP A 359 -11.43 20.47 12.66
CA ASP A 359 -10.30 21.03 11.90
C ASP A 359 -10.80 21.34 10.48
N GLY A 360 -11.16 22.61 10.27
CA GLY A 360 -11.96 23.04 9.11
C GLY A 360 -13.32 22.33 9.07
N TYR A 361 -13.58 21.59 7.99
CA TYR A 361 -14.79 20.78 7.81
C TYR A 361 -14.62 19.30 8.23
N SER A 362 -13.45 18.93 8.76
CA SER A 362 -13.13 17.58 9.18
C SER A 362 -13.16 17.45 10.70
N ARG A 363 -13.33 16.23 11.22
CA ARG A 363 -13.52 15.96 12.65
C ARG A 363 -12.39 15.11 13.20
N LYS A 364 -12.07 15.28 14.49
CA LYS A 364 -11.10 14.47 15.22
C LYS A 364 -11.52 14.31 16.68
N ASN A 365 -11.03 13.25 17.33
CA ASN A 365 -11.22 13.00 18.75
C ASN A 365 -9.87 12.59 19.34
N MET A 366 -9.28 13.48 20.15
CA MET A 366 -7.92 13.30 20.68
C MET A 366 -7.82 12.17 21.71
N VAL A 367 -8.93 11.83 22.40
CA VAL A 367 -8.99 10.66 23.28
C VAL A 367 -8.86 9.36 22.48
N GLU A 368 -9.57 9.25 21.35
CA GLU A 368 -9.41 8.13 20.44
C GLU A 368 -7.98 8.07 19.87
N VAL A 369 -7.39 9.21 19.49
CA VAL A 369 -5.99 9.27 19.03
C VAL A 369 -5.04 8.71 20.08
N ALA A 370 -5.17 9.13 21.34
CA ALA A 370 -4.32 8.67 22.43
C ALA A 370 -4.45 7.15 22.64
N VAL A 371 -5.68 6.63 22.67
CA VAL A 371 -5.94 5.18 22.82
C VAL A 371 -5.36 4.40 21.65
N VAL A 372 -5.56 4.83 20.40
CA VAL A 372 -5.02 4.15 19.21
C VAL A 372 -3.49 4.08 19.26
N VAL A 373 -2.83 5.20 19.54
CA VAL A 373 -1.35 5.26 19.62
C VAL A 373 -0.81 4.36 20.72
N GLU A 374 -1.52 4.30 21.85
CA GLU A 374 -1.14 3.43 22.96
C GLU A 374 -1.31 1.94 22.64
N LEU A 375 -2.41 1.56 21.97
CA LEU A 375 -2.60 0.20 21.50
C LEU A 375 -1.49 -0.22 20.53
N LEU A 376 -1.12 0.67 19.60
CA LEU A 376 0.00 0.45 18.69
C LEU A 376 1.33 0.27 19.42
N ALA A 377 1.60 1.06 20.46
CA ALA A 377 2.81 0.92 21.27
C ALA A 377 2.86 -0.43 22.00
N LYS A 378 1.72 -0.90 22.55
CA LYS A 378 1.62 -2.24 23.16
C LYS A 378 1.83 -3.36 22.15
N LEU A 379 1.20 -3.26 20.99
CA LEU A 379 1.35 -4.25 19.91
C LEU A 379 2.78 -4.34 19.42
N HIS A 380 3.45 -3.21 19.23
CA HIS A 380 4.87 -3.18 18.89
C HIS A 380 5.73 -3.86 19.96
N LYS A 381 5.47 -3.58 21.25
CA LYS A 381 6.19 -4.22 22.36
C LYS A 381 6.03 -5.75 22.35
N GLU A 382 4.81 -6.25 22.14
CA GLU A 382 4.57 -7.70 22.07
C GLU A 382 5.13 -8.32 20.78
N SER A 383 5.08 -7.62 19.64
CA SER A 383 5.73 -8.04 18.39
C SER A 383 7.24 -8.25 18.60
N VAL A 384 7.93 -7.28 19.22
CA VAL A 384 9.37 -7.37 19.52
C VAL A 384 9.66 -8.48 20.53
N LYS A 385 8.87 -8.57 21.60
CA LYS A 385 9.04 -9.59 22.66
C LYS A 385 8.91 -11.01 22.13
N ASN A 386 7.93 -11.24 21.26
CA ASN A 386 7.61 -12.56 20.72
C ASN A 386 8.25 -12.84 19.35
N LYS A 387 8.99 -11.87 18.79
CA LYS A 387 9.57 -11.93 17.42
C LYS A 387 8.52 -12.29 16.37
N GLN A 388 7.32 -11.73 16.53
CA GLN A 388 6.20 -12.01 15.66
C GLN A 388 6.01 -10.84 14.70
N LYS A 389 5.93 -11.15 13.41
CA LYS A 389 5.56 -10.18 12.41
C LYS A 389 4.08 -9.80 12.55
N ILE A 390 3.79 -8.51 12.71
CA ILE A 390 2.42 -7.99 12.84
C ILE A 390 2.24 -6.79 11.92
N SER A 391 1.20 -6.82 11.11
CA SER A 391 0.76 -5.66 10.32
C SER A 391 -0.53 -5.07 10.87
N VAL A 392 -0.59 -3.75 11.06
CA VAL A 392 -1.72 -3.06 11.68
C VAL A 392 -2.25 -1.95 10.78
N GLY A 393 -3.56 -1.98 10.52
CA GLY A 393 -4.27 -0.92 9.82
C GLY A 393 -5.11 -0.06 10.77
N CYS A 394 -4.85 1.24 10.82
CA CYS A 394 -5.67 2.20 11.56
C CYS A 394 -6.54 2.98 10.58
N ILE A 395 -7.85 2.80 10.72
CA ILE A 395 -8.85 3.36 9.81
C ILE A 395 -9.67 4.40 10.54
N ALA A 396 -9.84 5.57 9.94
CA ALA A 396 -10.74 6.60 10.44
C ALA A 396 -11.51 7.27 9.30
N PRO A 397 -12.78 7.66 9.51
CA PRO A 397 -13.60 8.24 8.44
C PRO A 397 -13.19 9.67 8.08
N TYR A 398 -12.53 10.38 9.00
CA TYR A 398 -12.16 11.77 8.82
C TYR A 398 -10.67 11.95 8.61
N LYS A 399 -10.32 12.75 7.59
CA LYS A 399 -8.92 13.08 7.29
C LYS A 399 -8.21 13.77 8.45
N ALA A 400 -8.90 14.64 9.21
CA ALA A 400 -8.31 15.26 10.40
C ALA A 400 -7.92 14.23 11.47
N GLN A 401 -8.74 13.19 11.69
CA GLN A 401 -8.39 12.10 12.60
C GLN A 401 -7.18 11.31 12.09
N VAL A 402 -7.15 10.95 10.80
CA VAL A 402 -6.00 10.26 10.17
C VAL A 402 -4.73 11.06 10.38
N THR A 403 -4.75 12.37 10.09
CA THR A 403 -3.60 13.25 10.28
C THR A 403 -3.22 13.40 11.75
N ALA A 404 -4.18 13.44 12.68
CA ALA A 404 -3.90 13.51 14.11
C ALA A 404 -3.20 12.23 14.62
N ILE A 405 -3.66 11.06 14.20
CA ILE A 405 -3.02 9.76 14.50
C ILE A 405 -1.61 9.74 13.92
N GLN A 406 -1.45 10.05 12.63
CA GLN A 406 -0.14 10.09 11.97
C GLN A 406 0.82 11.05 12.65
N LYS A 407 0.36 12.25 13.03
CA LYS A 407 1.18 13.26 13.72
C LYS A 407 1.64 12.77 15.09
N LYS A 408 0.77 12.11 15.87
CA LYS A 408 1.12 11.59 17.20
C LYS A 408 2.04 10.36 17.11
N LEU A 409 1.89 9.53 16.07
CA LEU A 409 2.79 8.41 15.78
C LEU A 409 4.15 8.87 15.26
N GLY A 410 4.21 9.96 14.48
CA GLY A 410 5.43 10.37 13.78
C GLY A 410 5.94 9.27 12.85
N ASP A 411 7.26 9.06 12.85
CA ASP A 411 7.93 8.04 12.04
C ASP A 411 8.08 6.69 12.76
N MET A 412 7.49 6.54 13.95
CA MET A 412 7.87 5.50 14.92
C MET A 412 7.69 4.05 14.45
N TYR A 413 6.94 3.76 13.38
CA TYR A 413 6.68 2.38 12.91
C TYR A 413 6.55 2.25 11.38
N GLN A 414 7.15 3.18 10.63
CA GLN A 414 7.02 3.22 9.16
C GLN A 414 8.03 2.32 8.42
N THR A 415 9.06 1.82 9.11
CA THR A 415 10.25 1.17 8.48
C THR A 415 10.70 -0.14 9.14
N GLY A 416 9.95 -0.69 10.10
CA GLY A 416 10.30 -1.96 10.76
C GLY A 416 9.99 -3.18 9.90
N GLU A 417 10.90 -4.16 9.81
CA GLU A 417 10.68 -5.41 9.07
C GLU A 417 9.60 -6.31 9.72
N ASP A 418 9.51 -6.27 11.05
CA ASP A 418 8.62 -7.12 11.86
C ASP A 418 7.32 -6.42 12.30
N PHE A 419 7.24 -5.09 12.26
CA PHE A 419 6.06 -4.35 12.67
C PHE A 419 5.79 -3.20 11.73
N SER A 420 4.62 -3.19 11.09
CA SER A 420 4.23 -2.16 10.14
C SER A 420 2.86 -1.58 10.45
N VAL A 421 2.75 -0.25 10.46
CA VAL A 421 1.50 0.46 10.69
C VAL A 421 1.10 1.26 9.46
N LYS A 422 -0.12 1.07 8.99
CA LYS A 422 -0.75 1.94 7.98
C LYS A 422 -1.87 2.73 8.63
N VAL A 423 -1.97 4.02 8.31
CA VAL A 423 -3.03 4.90 8.80
C VAL A 423 -3.65 5.63 7.62
N GLY A 424 -4.98 5.65 7.53
CA GLY A 424 -5.67 6.10 6.33
C GLY A 424 -7.18 6.15 6.49
N THR A 425 -7.84 6.73 5.49
CA THR A 425 -9.31 6.73 5.40
C THR A 425 -9.80 5.39 4.85
N VAL A 426 -11.10 5.12 4.96
CA VAL A 426 -11.67 3.87 4.44
C VAL A 426 -11.44 3.71 2.94
N ASP A 427 -11.59 4.79 2.16
CA ASP A 427 -11.27 4.78 0.72
C ASP A 427 -9.80 4.38 0.45
N GLY A 428 -8.89 4.77 1.34
CA GLY A 428 -7.46 4.45 1.23
C GLY A 428 -7.10 3.01 1.62
N PHE A 429 -8.00 2.32 2.31
CA PHE A 429 -7.85 0.92 2.75
C PHE A 429 -8.59 -0.07 1.87
N GLN A 430 -9.32 0.40 0.87
CA GLN A 430 -10.03 -0.46 -0.07
C GLN A 430 -9.06 -1.40 -0.80
N GLY A 431 -9.42 -2.69 -0.86
CA GLY A 431 -8.56 -3.74 -1.42
C GLY A 431 -7.34 -4.10 -0.56
N CYS A 432 -7.12 -3.45 0.59
CA CYS A 432 -6.06 -3.79 1.53
C CYS A 432 -6.55 -4.75 2.62
N GLU A 433 -5.62 -5.49 3.21
CA GLU A 433 -5.83 -6.36 4.36
C GLU A 433 -4.64 -6.23 5.31
N GLU A 434 -4.89 -6.37 6.60
CA GLU A 434 -3.88 -6.33 7.66
C GLU A 434 -4.22 -7.37 8.73
N ASP A 435 -3.22 -7.81 9.49
CA ASP A 435 -3.42 -8.78 10.57
C ASP A 435 -4.33 -8.24 11.69
N MET A 436 -4.27 -6.93 11.96
CA MET A 436 -5.13 -6.24 12.91
C MET A 436 -5.65 -4.93 12.34
N ILE A 437 -6.96 -4.69 12.49
CA ILE A 437 -7.59 -3.41 12.10
C ILE A 437 -8.09 -2.71 13.36
N ILE A 438 -7.72 -1.44 13.52
CA ILE A 438 -8.24 -0.54 14.55
C ILE A 438 -9.08 0.53 13.85
N ILE A 439 -10.38 0.57 14.15
CA ILE A 439 -11.30 1.56 13.58
C ILE A 439 -11.56 2.66 14.62
N SER A 440 -11.15 3.88 14.31
CA SER A 440 -11.48 5.08 15.07
C SER A 440 -12.77 5.68 14.51
N THR A 441 -13.83 5.67 15.31
CA THR A 441 -15.18 6.13 14.91
C THR A 441 -15.33 7.65 14.96
N VAL A 442 -14.49 8.32 15.73
CA VAL A 442 -14.52 9.78 15.97
C VAL A 442 -15.88 10.21 16.54
N THR A 443 -16.39 9.42 17.48
CA THR A 443 -17.66 9.69 18.17
C THR A 443 -17.39 10.45 19.48
N GLY A 444 -18.38 11.16 20.00
CA GLY A 444 -18.25 11.90 21.27
C GLY A 444 -19.57 12.50 21.76
N VAL A 445 -19.52 13.16 22.92
CA VAL A 445 -20.68 13.56 23.77
C VAL A 445 -21.71 14.49 23.08
N ARG A 446 -21.50 14.93 21.83
CA ARG A 446 -22.43 15.79 21.07
C ARG A 446 -22.55 15.44 19.57
N SER A 447 -22.28 14.19 19.20
CA SER A 447 -22.23 13.77 17.79
C SER A 447 -23.54 13.13 17.33
N ASP A 448 -24.49 13.95 16.86
CA ASP A 448 -25.75 13.46 16.25
C ASP A 448 -25.56 12.92 14.81
N SER A 449 -24.33 12.80 14.31
CA SER A 449 -24.06 12.19 13.01
C SER A 449 -22.63 11.68 12.90
N ILE A 450 -22.44 10.42 12.49
CA ILE A 450 -21.13 9.84 12.14
C ILE A 450 -20.99 9.96 10.62
N GLY A 451 -20.17 10.89 10.17
CA GLY A 451 -19.98 11.31 8.78
C GLY A 451 -19.14 10.36 7.93
N PHE A 452 -19.32 9.05 8.12
CA PHE A 452 -18.72 8.03 7.27
C PHE A 452 -19.69 7.47 6.21
N LEU A 453 -21.02 7.60 6.40
CA LEU A 453 -21.97 6.75 5.69
C LEU A 453 -23.23 7.51 5.26
N ASP A 454 -23.11 8.45 4.33
CA ASP A 454 -24.28 8.87 3.53
C ASP A 454 -24.62 7.83 2.44
N THR A 455 -23.77 6.80 2.26
CA THR A 455 -23.86 5.82 1.17
C THR A 455 -24.47 4.48 1.57
N LEU A 456 -24.46 4.14 2.87
CA LEU A 456 -25.31 3.06 3.39
C LEU A 456 -26.63 3.69 3.81
N LYS A 457 -27.72 3.33 3.13
CA LYS A 457 -29.08 3.68 3.55
C LYS A 457 -29.23 3.28 5.03
N SER A 458 -29.38 4.26 5.93
CA SER A 458 -29.52 4.10 7.39
C SER A 458 -28.22 3.89 8.21
N SER A 459 -27.27 4.82 8.11
CA SER A 459 -25.99 4.74 8.82
C SER A 459 -26.05 4.81 10.35
N SER A 460 -26.99 5.53 10.94
CA SER A 460 -27.16 5.53 12.40
C SER A 460 -27.59 4.16 12.92
N GLU A 461 -28.50 3.48 12.20
CA GLU A 461 -29.04 2.18 12.60
C GLU A 461 -27.99 1.07 12.53
N ILE A 462 -27.11 1.07 11.53
CA ILE A 462 -26.05 0.05 11.41
C ILE A 462 -25.07 0.15 12.59
N TRP A 463 -24.72 1.36 13.02
CA TRP A 463 -23.83 1.55 14.18
C TRP A 463 -24.49 1.09 15.48
N GLU A 464 -25.78 1.40 15.67
CA GLU A 464 -26.54 0.88 16.82
C GLU A 464 -26.56 -0.65 16.82
N ARG A 465 -26.86 -1.27 15.67
CA ARG A 465 -26.83 -2.73 15.53
C ARG A 465 -25.44 -3.32 15.73
N LEU A 466 -24.37 -2.66 15.28
CA LEU A 466 -22.99 -3.08 15.54
C LEU A 466 -22.69 -3.09 17.05
N VAL A 467 -23.05 -2.01 17.75
CA VAL A 467 -22.85 -1.88 19.20
C VAL A 467 -23.66 -2.94 19.94
N ASP A 468 -24.92 -3.14 19.57
CA ASP A 468 -25.77 -4.14 20.22
C ASP A 468 -25.30 -5.57 19.91
N ASN A 469 -24.82 -5.85 18.69
CA ASN A 469 -24.17 -7.11 18.35
C ASN A 469 -22.95 -7.37 19.24
N ALA A 470 -22.10 -6.36 19.44
CA ALA A 470 -20.94 -6.47 20.32
C ALA A 470 -21.36 -6.73 21.79
N LYS A 471 -22.43 -6.10 22.29
CA LYS A 471 -22.95 -6.35 23.64
C LYS A 471 -23.48 -7.78 23.78
N VAL A 472 -24.30 -8.23 22.83
CA VAL A 472 -24.89 -9.59 22.83
C VAL A 472 -23.81 -10.66 22.81
N ARG A 473 -22.70 -10.41 22.11
CA ARG A 473 -21.57 -11.33 21.98
C ARG A 473 -20.52 -11.18 23.10
N CYS A 474 -20.79 -10.33 24.10
CA CYS A 474 -19.87 -10.03 25.20
C CYS A 474 -18.51 -9.47 24.75
N CYS A 475 -18.46 -8.79 23.61
CA CYS A 475 -17.29 -8.13 23.04
C CYS A 475 -17.32 -6.60 23.22
N TYR A 476 -18.29 -6.08 23.99
CA TYR A 476 -18.42 -4.66 24.31
C TYR A 476 -17.70 -4.34 25.61
N HIS A 477 -16.79 -3.37 25.56
CA HIS A 477 -15.98 -2.97 26.71
C HIS A 477 -16.02 -1.46 26.90
N VAL A 478 -16.02 -1.01 28.15
CA VAL A 478 -15.92 0.41 28.49
C VAL A 478 -14.46 0.73 28.80
N GLY A 479 -13.80 1.53 27.94
CA GLY A 479 -12.37 1.81 28.07
C GLY A 479 -11.97 2.47 29.39
N HIS A 480 -12.88 3.23 30.01
CA HIS A 480 -12.68 3.87 31.32
C HIS A 480 -12.64 2.92 32.52
N GLU A 481 -13.22 1.73 32.37
CA GLU A 481 -13.22 0.71 33.41
C GLU A 481 -11.88 -0.05 33.43
N ASP A 482 -11.15 -0.07 32.32
CA ASP A 482 -9.80 -0.58 32.30
C ASP A 482 -8.85 0.37 33.04
N LYS A 483 -8.09 -0.18 34.00
CA LYS A 483 -7.19 0.59 34.87
C LYS A 483 -6.13 1.36 34.08
N TYR A 484 -5.74 0.86 32.92
CA TYR A 484 -4.68 1.47 32.12
C TYR A 484 -5.23 2.48 31.13
N LEU A 485 -6.20 2.09 30.31
CA LEU A 485 -6.87 2.99 29.37
C LEU A 485 -7.58 4.13 30.11
N GLY A 486 -8.23 3.87 31.26
CA GLY A 486 -8.84 4.91 32.08
C GLY A 486 -7.84 6.00 32.49
N ARG A 487 -6.63 5.62 32.95
CA ARG A 487 -5.57 6.59 33.29
C ARG A 487 -5.10 7.38 32.07
N LEU A 488 -4.91 6.72 30.93
CA LEU A 488 -4.53 7.39 29.68
C LEU A 488 -5.59 8.42 29.27
N ILE A 489 -6.87 8.05 29.34
CA ILE A 489 -7.95 8.95 28.95
C ILE A 489 -7.99 10.17 29.87
N THR A 490 -7.88 9.98 31.19
CA THR A 490 -7.81 11.09 32.16
C THR A 490 -6.66 12.05 31.85
N ASN A 491 -5.45 11.53 31.67
CA ASN A 491 -4.28 12.36 31.35
C ASN A 491 -4.47 13.14 30.04
N THR A 492 -5.08 12.50 29.03
CA THR A 492 -5.35 13.15 27.75
C THR A 492 -6.35 14.30 27.88
N LEU A 493 -7.36 14.15 28.74
CA LEU A 493 -8.34 15.21 29.03
C LEU A 493 -7.71 16.36 29.82
N GLU A 494 -6.77 16.08 30.72
CA GLU A 494 -6.03 17.09 31.48
C GLU A 494 -5.07 17.90 30.60
N GLU A 495 -4.40 17.27 29.62
CA GLU A 495 -3.52 17.96 28.65
C GLU A 495 -4.27 18.90 27.68
N HIS A 496 -5.57 18.66 27.47
CA HIS A 496 -6.41 19.36 26.48
C HIS A 496 -7.37 20.41 27.06
N ASP A 497 -7.08 20.94 28.25
CA ASP A 497 -7.70 22.15 28.86
C ASP A 497 -9.14 22.00 29.38
N ASP A 498 -9.53 20.81 29.87
CA ASP A 498 -10.77 20.59 30.65
C ASP A 498 -10.48 20.08 32.10
N GLY A 499 -9.26 20.25 32.62
CA GLY A 499 -8.74 19.50 33.79
C GLY A 499 -9.38 19.75 35.18
N TYR A 500 -10.14 20.83 35.40
CA TYR A 500 -10.57 21.19 36.77
C TYR A 500 -11.80 20.41 37.29
N GLU A 501 -12.77 20.06 36.45
CA GLU A 501 -13.94 19.26 36.89
C GLU A 501 -13.63 17.76 37.01
N TYR A 502 -12.66 17.25 36.23
CA TYR A 502 -12.40 15.81 36.11
C TYR A 502 -11.48 15.25 37.19
N SER A 503 -10.54 16.06 37.69
CA SER A 503 -9.73 15.72 38.88
C SER A 503 -10.64 15.43 40.09
N ILE A 504 -11.72 16.21 40.24
CA ILE A 504 -12.72 16.02 41.28
C ILE A 504 -13.51 14.72 41.08
N TYR A 505 -13.92 14.38 39.85
CA TYR A 505 -14.65 13.13 39.59
C TYR A 505 -13.82 11.89 39.90
N TYR A 506 -12.54 11.84 39.49
CA TYR A 506 -11.66 10.71 39.80
C TYR A 506 -11.27 10.66 41.28
N PHE A 507 -11.03 11.81 41.92
CA PHE A 507 -10.86 11.90 43.36
C PHE A 507 -12.10 11.37 44.11
N LEU A 508 -13.30 11.75 43.68
CA LEU A 508 -14.56 11.26 44.25
C LEU A 508 -14.82 9.78 43.92
N ARG A 509 -14.40 9.28 42.76
CA ARG A 509 -14.49 7.85 42.39
C ARG A 509 -13.56 6.99 43.23
N ASP A 510 -12.32 7.43 43.41
CA ASP A 510 -11.34 6.73 44.26
C ASP A 510 -11.80 6.76 45.72
N ILE A 511 -12.38 7.87 46.18
CA ILE A 511 -13.09 7.95 47.47
C ILE A 511 -14.27 6.99 47.52
N LYS A 512 -15.09 6.88 46.47
CA LYS A 512 -16.25 5.97 46.41
C LYS A 512 -15.82 4.51 46.40
N PHE A 513 -14.73 4.16 45.71
CA PHE A 513 -14.15 2.83 45.71
C PHE A 513 -13.55 2.50 47.09
N TRP A 514 -12.87 3.46 47.71
CA TRP A 514 -12.42 3.36 49.10
C TRP A 514 -13.59 3.19 50.05
N LEU A 515 -14.67 3.96 49.89
CA LEU A 515 -15.89 3.88 50.71
C LEU A 515 -16.60 2.54 50.53
N ILE A 516 -16.73 2.03 49.30
CA ILE A 516 -17.35 0.71 49.04
C ILE A 516 -16.48 -0.39 49.65
N HIS A 517 -15.15 -0.27 49.59
CA HIS A 517 -14.23 -1.21 50.21
C HIS A 517 -14.25 -1.11 51.75
N LEU A 518 -14.39 0.10 52.30
CA LEU A 518 -14.55 0.34 53.74
C LEU A 518 -15.91 -0.15 54.25
N ILE A 519 -16.96 -0.02 53.44
CA ILE A 519 -18.32 -0.49 53.74
C ILE A 519 -18.37 -2.02 53.65
N HIS A 520 -17.80 -2.64 52.61
CA HIS A 520 -17.73 -4.12 52.52
C HIS A 520 -16.90 -4.72 53.66
N ASN A 521 -15.72 -4.16 53.98
CA ASN A 521 -14.86 -4.68 55.03
C ASN A 521 -15.37 -4.34 56.45
N ASN A 522 -16.18 -3.28 56.64
CA ASN A 522 -16.80 -3.00 57.95
C ASN A 522 -18.17 -3.68 58.15
N ILE A 523 -18.88 -4.07 57.09
CA ILE A 523 -20.13 -4.84 57.20
C ILE A 523 -19.86 -6.24 57.78
N GLU A 524 -18.70 -6.84 57.52
CA GLU A 524 -18.30 -8.08 58.21
C GLU A 524 -17.84 -7.86 59.66
N ALA A 525 -17.44 -6.64 60.04
CA ALA A 525 -16.79 -6.39 61.32
C ALA A 525 -17.71 -5.94 62.48
N LYS A 526 -18.98 -5.56 62.27
CA LYS A 526 -19.82 -5.05 63.39
C LYS A 526 -21.34 -5.19 63.19
N LEU A 527 -21.85 -6.37 63.55
CA LEU A 527 -23.26 -6.62 63.90
C LEU A 527 -23.63 -6.18 65.33
N ARG A 528 -22.89 -5.24 65.94
CA ARG A 528 -23.19 -4.74 67.29
C ARG A 528 -22.93 -3.24 67.38
N TYR A 529 -24.02 -2.48 67.50
CA TYR A 529 -24.20 -1.17 68.15
C TYR A 529 -25.17 -0.29 67.35
N THR A 530 -26.30 -0.03 68.00
CA THR A 530 -27.46 0.76 67.54
C THR A 530 -27.25 2.27 67.63
N LYS A 531 -27.85 2.97 66.64
CA LYS A 531 -28.45 4.33 66.66
C LYS A 531 -27.56 5.60 66.74
N VAL A 532 -27.66 6.37 65.64
CA VAL A 532 -27.89 7.83 65.52
C VAL A 532 -26.74 8.83 65.76
N GLU A 533 -25.63 8.50 66.42
CA GLU A 533 -24.55 9.51 66.61
C GLU A 533 -23.48 9.59 65.51
N CYS A 534 -23.35 8.59 64.62
CA CYS A 534 -22.29 8.62 63.59
C CYS A 534 -22.55 9.57 62.41
N VAL A 535 -23.81 9.94 62.13
CA VAL A 535 -24.15 10.77 60.96
C VAL A 535 -23.85 12.26 61.20
N SER A 536 -23.97 12.74 62.44
CA SER A 536 -23.68 14.14 62.78
C SER A 536 -22.17 14.45 62.81
N VAL A 537 -21.35 13.48 63.22
CA VAL A 537 -19.88 13.60 63.19
C VAL A 537 -19.36 13.59 61.74
N PHE A 538 -19.95 12.77 60.87
CA PHE A 538 -19.56 12.70 59.45
C PHE A 538 -19.93 13.97 58.66
N PHE A 539 -21.10 14.55 58.90
CA PHE A 539 -21.51 15.80 58.25
C PHE A 539 -20.69 17.01 58.71
N ASN A 540 -20.28 17.05 59.98
CA ASN A 540 -19.39 18.11 60.49
C ASN A 540 -17.96 17.98 59.96
N PHE A 541 -17.46 16.76 59.70
CA PHE A 541 -16.16 16.55 59.08
C PHE A 541 -16.13 17.03 57.62
N GLY A 542 -17.20 16.75 56.87
CA GLY A 542 -17.37 17.25 55.50
C GLY A 542 -17.41 18.78 55.41
N ARG A 543 -18.20 19.45 56.27
CA ARG A 543 -18.27 20.92 56.32
C ARG A 543 -16.96 21.59 56.74
N ASN A 544 -16.22 20.99 57.66
CA ASN A 544 -14.93 21.54 58.11
C ASN A 544 -13.83 21.39 57.04
N PHE A 545 -13.90 20.35 56.20
CA PHE A 545 -12.99 20.17 55.07
C PHE A 545 -13.29 21.17 53.94
N GLU A 546 -14.58 21.40 53.63
CA GLU A 546 -15.02 22.38 52.63
C GLU A 546 -14.65 23.83 53.02
N ASN A 547 -14.84 24.19 54.30
CA ASN A 547 -14.51 25.53 54.80
C ASN A 547 -13.00 25.77 54.94
N GLY A 548 -12.22 24.75 55.34
CA GLY A 548 -10.76 24.85 55.45
C GLY A 548 -10.04 24.98 54.10
N TRP A 549 -10.61 24.40 53.04
CA TRP A 549 -10.04 24.43 51.69
C TRP A 549 -10.31 25.78 50.99
N LEU A 550 -11.51 26.36 51.16
CA LEU A 550 -11.84 27.68 50.63
C LEU A 550 -10.97 28.80 51.25
N SER A 551 -10.66 28.72 52.55
CA SER A 551 -9.80 29.70 53.22
C SER A 551 -8.33 29.67 52.75
N ASN A 552 -7.83 28.50 52.33
CA ASN A 552 -6.45 28.37 51.85
C ASN A 552 -6.24 28.86 50.41
N GLN A 553 -7.29 28.86 49.57
CA GLN A 553 -7.20 29.44 48.21
C GLN A 553 -7.24 30.98 48.20
N ILE A 554 -7.96 31.62 49.13
CA ILE A 554 -7.96 33.09 49.27
C ILE A 554 -6.60 33.60 49.77
N ALA A 555 -5.90 32.83 50.61
CA ALA A 555 -4.55 33.13 51.06
C ALA A 555 -3.49 33.00 49.93
N ALA A 556 -3.64 32.01 49.03
CA ALA A 556 -2.72 31.80 47.91
C ALA A 556 -2.84 32.88 46.81
N MET A 557 -4.01 33.47 46.61
CA MET A 557 -4.21 34.59 45.67
C MET A 557 -3.65 35.94 46.17
N SER A 558 -3.30 36.06 47.46
CA SER A 558 -2.80 37.30 48.05
C SER A 558 -1.26 37.42 48.04
N LEU A 559 -0.53 36.38 47.63
CA LEU A 559 0.94 36.29 47.73
C LEU A 559 1.70 36.45 46.40
N THR A 560 1.02 36.73 45.27
CA THR A 560 1.66 36.87 43.94
C THR A 560 1.58 38.28 43.33
N LYS A 561 1.35 39.33 44.13
CA LYS A 561 1.55 40.73 43.71
C LYS A 561 2.37 41.51 44.72
N GLY A 562 3.70 41.51 44.55
CA GLY A 562 4.61 42.41 45.25
C GLY A 562 6.03 42.34 44.71
N VAL A 563 6.60 43.51 44.40
CA VAL A 563 7.97 43.83 43.93
C VAL A 563 8.16 43.78 42.40
N GLY A 564 8.32 44.89 41.65
CA GLY A 564 8.42 46.31 42.02
C GLY A 564 8.46 47.28 40.82
N SER A 565 8.21 48.57 41.13
CA SER A 565 8.64 49.86 40.49
C SER A 565 8.45 50.06 38.96
N SER A 566 7.99 51.19 38.41
CA SER A 566 7.85 52.58 38.90
C SER A 566 7.03 53.45 37.92
N SER A 567 6.40 54.50 38.48
CA SER A 567 6.04 55.81 37.90
C SER A 567 5.11 55.91 36.67
N SER A 568 3.87 56.39 36.85
CA SER A 568 3.54 57.84 36.82
C SER A 568 2.03 58.08 36.99
N SER A 569 1.74 59.12 37.77
CA SER A 569 0.47 59.76 38.14
C SER A 569 -0.64 59.89 37.07
N SER A 570 -1.89 59.63 37.45
CA SER A 570 -2.89 60.70 37.73
C SER A 570 -4.25 60.15 38.19
N SER A 571 -4.82 60.91 39.11
CA SER A 571 -6.07 60.84 39.88
C SER A 571 -7.38 60.75 39.07
N LEU A 572 -8.40 60.01 39.52
CA LEU A 572 -9.50 60.51 40.40
C LEU A 572 -10.70 59.53 40.50
N SER A 573 -11.26 59.52 41.72
CA SER A 573 -12.66 59.24 42.14
C SER A 573 -13.33 57.88 41.92
N SER A 574 -13.42 57.17 43.04
CA SER A 574 -14.57 56.41 43.57
C SER A 574 -15.96 56.68 42.95
N SER A 575 -16.69 55.63 42.60
CA SER A 575 -17.89 55.21 43.37
C SER A 575 -18.58 53.97 42.80
N ARG A 576 -18.77 52.98 43.69
CA ARG A 576 -19.94 52.08 43.84
C ARG A 576 -20.53 51.45 42.57
N PHE A 577 -20.19 50.17 42.36
CA PHE A 577 -21.13 49.19 41.80
C PHE A 577 -21.16 47.95 42.71
N SER A 578 -22.20 47.91 43.56
CA SER A 578 -22.76 46.66 44.08
C SER A 578 -24.13 46.51 43.43
N GLN A 579 -24.55 45.26 43.23
CA GLN A 579 -25.85 44.81 42.71
C GLN A 579 -25.97 44.79 41.18
N ASN A 580 -25.81 43.61 40.60
CA ASN A 580 -26.99 42.81 40.22
C ASN A 580 -26.59 41.40 39.75
N TYR A 581 -26.97 40.41 40.55
CA TYR A 581 -27.27 39.06 40.07
C TYR A 581 -28.51 39.12 39.16
N ARG A 582 -28.48 38.46 38.00
CA ARG A 582 -29.59 37.61 37.50
C ARG A 582 -29.29 37.04 36.10
N LYS A 583 -29.38 35.69 36.02
CA LYS A 583 -29.51 34.83 34.83
C LYS A 583 -28.26 34.82 33.93
N TRP A 584 -27.53 33.72 33.77
CA TRP A 584 -27.95 32.38 33.37
C TRP A 584 -27.09 31.31 34.04
#